data_AF-A0A2H6FUL3-F1
#
_entry.id   AF-A0A2H6FUL3-F1
#
_cell.length_a   1.000
_cell.length_b   1.000
_cell.length_c   1.000
_cell.angle_alpha   90.00
_cell.angle_beta   90.00
_cell.angle_gamma   90.00
#
_symmetry.space_group_name_H-M   'P 1'
#
loop_
_entity.id
_entity.type
_entity.pdbx_description
1 polymer ?
#
loop_
_entity_poly.entity_id
_entity_poly.type
_entity_poly.pdbx_seq_one_letter_code
_entity_poly.pdbx_strand_id
1 'polypeptide(L)'
;MKDFIKRLYIIAWMGLAVLFMYIIWNVTFNHIIEEYATRQQATEIKQTREELKHKQEKSTFQKVILESEETVKLYLGYRVLEEKRIAGHFHHIDFSIGPDKRSYCITCHGDMPHDNLKEIRAFLNMHSFFINCQTCHVKLEKAKTRLTYKWYDRTTGDLVDSPVMEAAPGMYKAKIIPLEIVNGKYQRLDAKEKIEFANEYREREQTLTEAQKSRAKKLIHKRVSPQPHICEDCHQRENPLLPLRTLGYPEQRIDIILSTEVVGMIKKYTEFYMPRMLHPGERTKK
;
A
#
# COMPACT_ATOMS: atom_id res chain seq x y z
N MET A 1 -2.67 78.96 -44.45
CA MET A 1 -1.98 78.19 -43.39
C MET A 1 -2.92 77.78 -42.24
N LYS A 2 -3.75 78.69 -41.69
CA LYS A 2 -4.68 78.38 -40.58
C LYS A 2 -5.74 77.31 -40.88
N ASP A 3 -6.31 77.27 -42.08
CA ASP A 3 -7.35 76.28 -42.42
C ASP A 3 -6.82 74.86 -42.61
N PHE A 4 -5.58 74.72 -43.06
CA PHE A 4 -4.91 73.43 -43.16
C PHE A 4 -4.66 72.83 -41.77
N ILE A 5 -4.18 73.65 -40.83
CA ILE A 5 -3.96 73.25 -39.44
C ILE A 5 -5.27 72.85 -38.75
N LYS A 6 -6.38 73.58 -38.99
CA LYS A 6 -7.70 73.21 -38.47
C LYS A 6 -8.19 71.84 -38.97
N ARG A 7 -8.01 71.54 -40.26
CA ARG A 7 -8.41 70.23 -40.83
C ARG A 7 -7.58 69.09 -40.25
N LEU A 8 -6.27 69.29 -40.09
CA LEU A 8 -5.38 68.32 -39.44
C LEU A 8 -5.77 68.08 -37.97
N TYR A 9 -6.13 69.14 -37.25
CA TYR A 9 -6.59 69.03 -35.86
C TYR A 9 -7.89 68.23 -35.73
N ILE A 10 -8.86 68.44 -36.63
CA ILE A 10 -10.12 67.69 -36.65
C ILE A 10 -9.87 66.20 -36.94
N ILE A 11 -9.03 65.88 -37.92
CA ILE A 11 -8.70 64.50 -38.26
C ILE A 11 -7.97 63.81 -37.09
N ALA A 12 -7.04 64.50 -36.44
CA ALA A 12 -6.35 63.98 -35.25
C ALA A 12 -7.33 63.71 -34.10
N TRP A 13 -8.30 64.60 -33.88
CA TRP A 13 -9.34 64.41 -32.86
C TRP A 13 -10.28 63.24 -33.16
N MET A 14 -10.67 63.06 -34.42
CA MET A 14 -11.47 61.91 -34.84
C MET A 14 -10.69 60.60 -34.64
N GLY A 15 -9.40 60.58 -34.96
CA GLY A 15 -8.53 59.43 -34.70
C GLY A 15 -8.43 59.11 -33.21
N LEU A 16 -8.30 60.14 -32.36
CA LEU A 16 -8.25 59.99 -30.91
C LEU A 16 -9.56 59.43 -30.35
N ALA A 17 -10.72 59.91 -30.84
CA ALA A 17 -12.02 59.43 -30.40
C ALA A 17 -12.26 57.95 -30.73
N VAL A 18 -11.85 57.50 -31.92
CA VAL A 18 -11.93 56.08 -32.31
C VAL A 18 -10.99 55.23 -31.47
N LEU A 19 -9.77 55.72 -31.20
CA LEU A 19 -8.82 55.05 -30.31
C LEU A 19 -9.39 54.87 -28.90
N PHE A 20 -9.99 55.92 -28.33
CA PHE A 20 -10.61 55.85 -27.01
C PHE A 20 -11.80 54.88 -26.98
N MET A 21 -12.66 54.88 -28.00
CA MET A 21 -13.75 53.89 -28.08
C MET A 21 -13.22 52.45 -28.15
N TYR A 22 -12.15 52.20 -28.91
CA TYR A 22 -11.52 50.89 -28.98
C TYR A 22 -10.93 50.45 -27.64
N ILE A 23 -10.24 51.35 -26.93
CA ILE A 23 -9.66 51.07 -25.61
C ILE A 23 -10.77 50.79 -24.59
N ILE A 24 -11.82 51.63 -24.54
CA ILE A 24 -12.95 51.43 -23.63
C ILE A 24 -13.62 50.08 -23.93
N TRP A 25 -13.87 49.76 -25.19
CA TRP A 25 -14.46 48.46 -25.56
C TRP A 25 -13.67 47.26 -25.04
N ASN A 26 -12.34 47.27 -25.24
CA ASN A 26 -11.47 46.19 -24.79
C ASN A 26 -11.36 46.10 -23.26
N VAL A 27 -11.30 47.24 -22.57
CA VAL A 27 -11.10 47.25 -21.11
C VAL A 27 -12.41 46.94 -20.37
N THR A 28 -13.55 47.48 -20.82
CA THR A 28 -14.81 47.32 -20.08
C THR A 28 -15.64 46.14 -20.53
N PHE A 29 -15.74 45.85 -21.82
CA PHE A 29 -16.69 44.84 -22.32
C PHE A 29 -16.06 43.46 -22.50
N ASN A 30 -14.77 43.36 -22.80
CA ASN A 30 -14.13 42.05 -23.01
C ASN A 30 -14.12 41.20 -21.72
N HIS A 31 -13.83 41.80 -20.56
CA HIS A 31 -13.88 41.10 -19.28
C HIS A 31 -15.29 40.70 -18.85
N ILE A 32 -16.32 41.50 -19.18
CA ILE A 32 -17.72 41.17 -18.83
C ILE A 32 -18.20 39.94 -19.63
N ILE A 33 -17.80 39.82 -20.90
CA ILE A 33 -18.16 38.66 -21.73
C ILE A 33 -17.46 37.39 -21.22
N GLU A 34 -16.16 37.47 -20.91
CA GLU A 34 -15.41 36.34 -20.33
C GLU A 34 -15.96 35.91 -18.97
N GLU A 35 -16.31 36.88 -18.10
CA GLU A 35 -16.87 36.60 -16.78
C GLU A 35 -18.28 36.00 -16.87
N TYR A 36 -19.10 36.44 -17.83
CA TYR A 36 -20.42 35.86 -18.06
C TYR A 36 -20.32 34.43 -18.60
N ALA A 37 -19.41 34.18 -19.55
CA ALA A 37 -19.16 32.84 -20.10
C ALA A 37 -18.63 31.86 -19.04
N THR A 38 -17.70 32.31 -18.19
CA THR A 38 -17.17 31.49 -17.09
C THR A 38 -18.22 31.21 -16.01
N ARG A 39 -19.12 32.15 -15.70
CA ARG A 39 -20.24 31.92 -14.77
C ARG A 39 -21.26 30.93 -15.33
N GLN A 40 -21.57 30.97 -16.63
CA GLN A 40 -22.43 29.97 -17.25
C GLN A 40 -21.80 28.58 -17.22
N GLN A 41 -20.52 28.45 -17.60
CA GLN A 41 -19.79 27.18 -17.51
C GLN A 41 -19.74 26.64 -16.07
N ALA A 42 -19.51 27.50 -15.07
CA ALA A 42 -19.50 27.08 -13.67
C ALA A 42 -20.88 26.55 -13.21
N THR A 43 -21.96 27.12 -13.74
CA THR A 43 -23.34 26.71 -13.42
C THR A 43 -23.68 25.38 -14.10
N GLU A 44 -23.32 25.20 -15.37
CA GLU A 44 -23.49 23.94 -16.09
C GLU A 44 -22.67 22.80 -15.47
N ILE A 45 -21.42 23.07 -15.06
CA ILE A 45 -20.58 22.10 -14.34
C ILE A 45 -21.21 21.72 -13.00
N LYS A 46 -21.79 22.68 -12.28
CA LYS A 46 -22.46 22.42 -11.00
C LYS A 46 -23.70 21.55 -11.17
N GLN A 47 -24.55 21.85 -12.16
CA GLN A 47 -25.73 21.06 -12.49
C GLN A 47 -25.35 19.64 -12.94
N THR A 48 -24.37 19.52 -13.84
CA THR A 48 -23.85 18.22 -14.30
C THR A 48 -23.29 17.41 -13.13
N ARG A 49 -22.59 18.04 -12.19
CA ARG A 49 -22.05 17.38 -10.99
C ARG A 49 -23.14 16.94 -10.02
N GLU A 50 -24.21 17.72 -9.85
CA GLU A 50 -25.36 17.36 -9.03
C GLU A 50 -26.16 16.21 -9.65
N GLU A 51 -26.37 16.22 -10.97
CA GLU A 51 -26.99 15.12 -11.71
C GLU A 51 -26.16 13.84 -11.65
N LEU A 52 -24.83 13.95 -11.85
CA LEU A 52 -23.91 12.82 -11.71
C LEU A 52 -23.91 12.25 -10.29
N LYS A 53 -23.90 13.11 -9.26
CA LYS A 53 -24.01 12.66 -7.86
C LYS A 53 -25.31 11.94 -7.59
N HIS A 54 -26.45 12.49 -8.02
CA HIS A 54 -27.75 11.90 -7.78
C HIS A 54 -27.95 10.59 -8.56
N LYS A 55 -27.41 10.51 -9.79
CA LYS A 55 -27.38 9.28 -10.59
C LYS A 55 -26.44 8.23 -9.99
N GLN A 56 -25.30 8.66 -9.47
CA GLN A 56 -24.35 7.80 -8.76
C GLN A 56 -24.99 7.24 -7.48
N GLU A 57 -25.55 8.09 -6.60
CA GLU A 57 -26.24 7.69 -5.37
C GLU A 57 -27.40 6.70 -5.62
N LYS A 58 -28.25 6.97 -6.63
CA LYS A 58 -29.29 6.03 -7.05
C LYS A 58 -28.71 4.69 -7.53
N SER A 59 -27.61 4.71 -8.29
CA SER A 59 -26.94 3.48 -8.73
C SER A 59 -26.31 2.72 -7.56
N THR A 60 -25.70 3.41 -6.59
CA THR A 60 -25.09 2.77 -5.42
C THR A 60 -26.15 2.10 -4.56
N PHE A 61 -27.27 2.79 -4.31
CA PHE A 61 -28.39 2.21 -3.57
C PHE A 61 -28.99 0.99 -4.27
N GLN A 62 -29.25 1.08 -5.58
CA GLN A 62 -29.76 -0.06 -6.36
C GLN A 62 -28.77 -1.23 -6.41
N LYS A 63 -27.47 -1.00 -6.63
CA LYS A 63 -26.46 -2.07 -6.63
C LYS A 63 -26.33 -2.77 -5.29
N VAL A 64 -26.35 -2.02 -4.18
CA VAL A 64 -26.25 -2.59 -2.82
C VAL A 64 -27.47 -3.45 -2.50
N ILE A 65 -28.67 -3.02 -2.88
CA ILE A 65 -29.93 -3.73 -2.55
C ILE A 65 -30.19 -4.89 -3.53
N LEU A 66 -29.88 -4.73 -4.82
CA LEU A 66 -30.29 -5.65 -5.90
C LEU A 66 -29.17 -6.61 -6.37
N GLU A 67 -27.89 -6.27 -6.20
CA GLU A 67 -26.76 -7.10 -6.71
C GLU A 67 -25.99 -7.84 -5.60
N SER A 68 -26.11 -7.45 -4.32
CA SER A 68 -25.26 -7.97 -3.23
C SER A 68 -25.95 -9.00 -2.31
N GLU A 69 -26.21 -10.19 -2.84
CA GLU A 69 -26.39 -11.39 -2.00
C GLU A 69 -25.05 -12.06 -1.66
N GLU A 70 -24.01 -11.79 -2.46
CA GLU A 70 -22.67 -12.34 -2.26
C GLU A 70 -21.95 -11.64 -1.10
N THR A 71 -21.57 -12.39 -0.07
CA THR A 71 -20.71 -11.91 1.03
C THR A 71 -19.25 -12.26 0.74
N VAL A 72 -18.37 -11.27 0.83
CA VAL A 72 -16.93 -11.47 0.76
C VAL A 72 -16.35 -11.52 2.16
N LYS A 73 -15.53 -12.56 2.40
CA LYS A 73 -14.79 -12.74 3.65
C LYS A 73 -13.40 -12.12 3.51
N LEU A 74 -13.18 -10.99 4.18
CA LEU A 74 -11.89 -10.33 4.23
C LEU A 74 -11.16 -10.72 5.53
N TYR A 75 -9.98 -11.31 5.39
CA TYR A 75 -9.16 -11.64 6.57
C TYR A 75 -8.29 -10.45 6.95
N LEU A 76 -8.56 -9.87 8.13
CA LEU A 76 -7.77 -8.78 8.70
C LEU A 76 -6.69 -9.30 9.66
N GLY A 77 -6.15 -10.50 9.49
CA GLY A 77 -5.05 -11.03 10.30
C GLY A 77 -5.35 -11.37 11.77
N TYR A 78 -6.41 -10.83 12.35
CA TYR A 78 -6.92 -11.16 13.70
C TYR A 78 -8.42 -11.47 13.72
N ARG A 79 -9.15 -11.11 12.64
CA ARG A 79 -10.57 -11.42 12.46
C ARG A 79 -10.92 -11.52 10.99
N VAL A 80 -11.98 -12.27 10.69
CA VAL A 80 -12.62 -12.28 9.36
C VAL A 80 -13.76 -11.26 9.39
N LEU A 81 -13.72 -10.28 8.49
CA LEU A 81 -14.85 -9.40 8.21
C LEU A 81 -15.68 -10.00 7.10
N GLU A 82 -16.98 -10.09 7.32
CA GLU A 82 -17.95 -10.44 6.28
C GLU A 82 -18.61 -9.15 5.81
N GLU A 83 -18.33 -8.75 4.58
CA GLU A 83 -18.88 -7.55 3.96
C GLU A 83 -19.70 -7.94 2.73
N LYS A 84 -20.77 -7.20 2.44
CA LYS A 84 -21.56 -7.42 1.22
C LYS A 84 -20.74 -6.96 0.02
N ARG A 85 -20.55 -7.83 -0.97
CA ARG A 85 -19.79 -7.52 -2.17
C ARG A 85 -20.57 -6.52 -3.02
N ILE A 86 -20.04 -5.30 -3.14
CA ILE A 86 -20.57 -4.27 -4.02
C ILE A 86 -19.64 -4.19 -5.23
N ALA A 87 -20.13 -4.57 -6.41
CA ALA A 87 -19.35 -4.59 -7.65
C ALA A 87 -18.80 -3.18 -7.99
N GLY A 88 -17.48 -3.08 -8.17
CA GLY A 88 -16.79 -1.82 -8.49
C GLY A 88 -16.59 -0.86 -7.31
N HIS A 89 -16.90 -1.29 -6.08
CA HIS A 89 -16.59 -0.50 -4.89
C HIS A 89 -15.09 -0.58 -4.58
N PHE A 90 -14.42 0.58 -4.57
CA PHE A 90 -12.97 0.71 -4.47
C PHE A 90 -12.35 0.08 -3.21
N HIS A 91 -13.11 -0.09 -2.13
CA HIS A 91 -12.61 -0.73 -0.90
C HIS A 91 -12.72 -2.25 -0.91
N HIS A 92 -13.43 -2.85 -1.88
CA HIS A 92 -13.43 -4.30 -2.08
C HIS A 92 -12.25 -4.68 -2.98
N ILE A 93 -11.05 -4.64 -2.40
CA ILE A 93 -9.92 -5.32 -3.00
C ILE A 93 -10.10 -6.79 -2.62
N ASP A 94 -10.29 -7.68 -3.59
CA ASP A 94 -10.53 -9.12 -3.41
C ASP A 94 -9.28 -9.82 -2.80
N PHE A 95 -8.82 -9.42 -1.61
CA PHE A 95 -7.70 -10.03 -0.90
C PHE A 95 -8.16 -11.32 -0.21
N SER A 96 -8.15 -12.41 -0.96
CA SER A 96 -8.35 -13.76 -0.42
C SER A 96 -7.03 -14.31 0.12
N ILE A 97 -6.65 -13.87 1.32
CA ILE A 97 -5.44 -14.33 2.00
C ILE A 97 -5.86 -15.07 3.27
N GLY A 98 -5.79 -16.40 3.24
CA GLY A 98 -6.15 -17.23 4.40
C GLY A 98 -5.11 -17.16 5.53
N PRO A 99 -5.46 -17.61 6.75
CA PRO A 99 -4.52 -17.67 7.86
C PRO A 99 -3.38 -18.64 7.56
N ASP A 100 -2.22 -18.36 8.11
CA ASP A 100 -1.10 -19.29 8.13
C ASP A 100 -1.27 -20.24 9.32
N LYS A 101 -1.21 -21.55 9.09
CA LYS A 101 -1.36 -22.58 10.13
C LYS A 101 -0.02 -23.15 10.57
N ARG A 102 1.07 -22.74 9.93
CA ARG A 102 2.40 -23.31 10.12
C ARG A 102 3.30 -22.41 10.94
N SER A 103 3.27 -21.11 10.70
CA SER A 103 4.13 -20.15 11.40
C SER A 103 3.83 -20.14 12.91
N TYR A 104 4.84 -20.40 13.74
CA TYR A 104 4.68 -20.28 15.20
C TYR A 104 4.81 -18.84 15.69
N CYS A 105 5.24 -17.89 14.84
CA CYS A 105 5.35 -16.49 15.22
C CYS A 105 3.97 -15.85 15.38
N ILE A 106 3.05 -16.18 14.47
CA ILE A 106 1.69 -15.62 14.44
C ILE A 106 0.82 -16.15 15.58
N THR A 107 1.18 -17.29 16.16
CA THR A 107 0.58 -17.89 17.35
C THR A 107 0.48 -16.90 18.51
N CYS A 108 1.47 -16.00 18.62
CA CYS A 108 1.54 -14.97 19.67
C CYS A 108 1.47 -13.53 19.11
N HIS A 109 1.92 -13.29 17.87
CA HIS A 109 2.00 -11.94 17.28
C HIS A 109 0.89 -11.61 16.27
N GLY A 110 0.09 -12.59 15.85
CA GLY A 110 -0.91 -12.43 14.78
C GLY A 110 -0.31 -12.36 13.37
N ASP A 111 -1.17 -12.42 12.35
CA ASP A 111 -0.73 -12.41 10.94
C ASP A 111 -0.30 -11.01 10.44
N MET A 112 -0.66 -9.94 11.14
CA MET A 112 -0.27 -8.56 10.82
C MET A 112 0.39 -7.89 12.05
N PRO A 113 1.63 -8.27 12.37
CA PRO A 113 2.28 -7.91 13.63
C PRO A 113 2.91 -6.51 13.64
N HIS A 114 2.85 -5.75 12.55
CA HIS A 114 3.51 -4.45 12.44
C HIS A 114 2.54 -3.31 12.76
N ASP A 115 2.77 -2.62 13.87
CA ASP A 115 1.98 -1.49 14.36
C ASP A 115 2.84 -0.28 14.78
N ASN A 116 4.10 -0.52 15.14
CA ASN A 116 5.02 0.48 15.70
C ASN A 116 5.34 1.66 14.78
N LEU A 117 5.58 1.41 13.48
CA LEU A 117 5.93 2.44 12.50
C LEU A 117 4.75 2.71 11.58
N LYS A 118 3.98 3.77 11.89
CA LYS A 118 2.70 4.06 11.23
C LYS A 118 2.82 4.29 9.73
N GLU A 119 3.96 4.81 9.30
CA GLU A 119 4.27 5.23 7.94
C GLU A 119 4.44 4.02 7.01
N ILE A 120 5.01 2.92 7.53
CA ILE A 120 5.34 1.72 6.74
C ILE A 120 4.58 0.46 7.17
N ARG A 121 3.76 0.52 8.23
CA ARG A 121 3.02 -0.64 8.76
C ARG A 121 2.21 -1.38 7.70
N ALA A 122 1.58 -0.65 6.79
CA ALA A 122 0.74 -1.25 5.75
C ALA A 122 1.59 -2.08 4.78
N PHE A 123 2.74 -1.55 4.38
CA PHE A 123 3.69 -2.27 3.53
C PHE A 123 4.25 -3.50 4.25
N LEU A 124 4.68 -3.38 5.51
CA LEU A 124 5.25 -4.51 6.25
C LEU A 124 4.20 -5.62 6.51
N ASN A 125 2.97 -5.25 6.87
CA ASN A 125 1.87 -6.21 7.02
C ASN A 125 1.44 -6.83 5.68
N MET A 126 1.57 -6.12 4.57
CA MET A 126 1.36 -6.71 3.25
C MET A 126 2.41 -7.80 2.95
N HIS A 127 3.67 -7.61 3.35
CA HIS A 127 4.70 -8.62 3.13
C HIS A 127 4.45 -9.90 3.95
N SER A 128 3.89 -9.81 5.16
CA SER A 128 3.57 -11.00 5.96
C SER A 128 2.55 -11.94 5.28
N PHE A 129 1.84 -11.44 4.27
CA PHE A 129 0.93 -12.23 3.46
C PHE A 129 1.63 -13.20 2.53
N PHE A 130 2.90 -13.03 2.17
CA PHE A 130 3.59 -13.98 1.28
C PHE A 130 5.07 -14.17 1.63
N ILE A 131 5.53 -13.57 2.71
CA ILE A 131 6.86 -13.74 3.28
C ILE A 131 6.71 -14.21 4.72
N ASN A 132 7.34 -15.33 5.07
CA ASN A 132 7.39 -15.82 6.44
C ASN A 132 8.20 -14.86 7.32
N CYS A 133 7.75 -14.65 8.56
CA CYS A 133 8.39 -13.76 9.53
C CYS A 133 9.91 -13.96 9.64
N GLN A 134 10.36 -15.22 9.61
CA GLN A 134 11.78 -15.56 9.74
C GLN A 134 12.64 -15.06 8.57
N THR A 135 12.06 -14.85 7.38
CA THR A 135 12.77 -14.28 6.23
C THR A 135 13.36 -12.92 6.54
N CYS A 136 12.61 -12.09 7.26
CA CYS A 136 13.06 -10.74 7.63
C CYS A 136 13.70 -10.72 9.02
N HIS A 137 13.20 -11.53 9.95
CA HIS A 137 13.59 -11.46 11.35
C HIS A 137 14.73 -12.41 11.74
N VAL A 138 15.17 -13.34 10.89
CA VAL A 138 16.34 -14.19 11.15
C VAL A 138 17.51 -13.77 10.28
N LYS A 139 18.56 -13.26 10.92
CA LYS A 139 19.85 -12.99 10.29
C LYS A 139 20.83 -14.06 10.75
N LEU A 140 21.33 -14.89 9.83
CA LEU A 140 22.41 -15.81 10.17
C LEU A 140 23.73 -15.04 10.17
N GLU A 141 24.40 -14.96 11.32
CA GLU A 141 25.73 -14.38 11.38
C GLU A 141 26.76 -15.30 10.71
N LYS A 142 27.56 -14.70 9.80
CA LYS A 142 28.85 -15.15 9.26
C LYS A 142 28.92 -16.57 8.65
N ALA A 143 28.95 -16.56 7.31
CA ALA A 143 29.76 -17.39 6.40
C ALA A 143 29.60 -18.93 6.33
N LYS A 144 29.05 -19.64 7.32
CA LYS A 144 29.01 -21.13 7.27
C LYS A 144 27.70 -21.73 6.77
N THR A 145 26.59 -21.02 6.88
CA THR A 145 25.26 -21.52 6.47
C THR A 145 24.69 -20.61 5.40
N ARG A 146 24.61 -21.12 4.17
CA ARG A 146 23.87 -20.46 3.09
C ARG A 146 22.39 -20.71 3.30
N LEU A 147 21.61 -19.63 3.37
CA LEU A 147 20.16 -19.71 3.28
C LEU A 147 19.76 -19.92 1.83
N THR A 148 18.77 -20.77 1.62
CA THR A 148 17.98 -20.80 0.39
C THR A 148 16.54 -20.44 0.73
N TYR A 149 15.77 -20.01 -0.25
CA TYR A 149 14.39 -19.59 -0.06
C TYR A 149 13.47 -20.43 -0.94
N LYS A 150 12.39 -20.93 -0.36
CA LYS A 150 11.37 -21.73 -1.04
C LYS A 150 9.98 -21.28 -0.64
N TRP A 151 8.99 -21.63 -1.46
CA TRP A 151 7.59 -21.46 -1.12
C TRP A 151 7.12 -22.62 -0.24
N TYR A 152 6.24 -22.33 0.70
CA TYR A 152 5.47 -23.35 1.42
C TYR A 152 4.00 -22.96 1.48
N ASP A 153 3.12 -23.95 1.37
CA ASP A 153 1.68 -23.76 1.51
C ASP A 153 1.35 -23.38 2.95
N ARG A 154 0.58 -22.30 3.14
CA ARG A 154 0.29 -21.78 4.48
C ARG A 154 -0.63 -22.69 5.30
N THR A 155 -1.38 -23.57 4.64
CA THR A 155 -2.38 -24.43 5.27
C THR A 155 -1.76 -25.76 5.66
N THR A 156 -1.05 -26.40 4.74
CA THR A 156 -0.42 -27.71 5.00
C THR A 156 0.95 -27.57 5.65
N GLY A 157 1.66 -26.47 5.39
CA GLY A 157 3.04 -26.26 5.80
C GLY A 157 4.07 -26.86 4.85
N ASP A 158 3.63 -27.60 3.83
CA ASP A 158 4.50 -28.32 2.90
C ASP A 158 5.21 -27.36 1.95
N LEU A 159 6.41 -27.73 1.51
CA LEU A 159 7.10 -27.00 0.45
C LEU A 159 6.38 -27.21 -0.87
N VAL A 160 6.20 -26.13 -1.62
CA VAL A 160 5.49 -26.13 -2.90
C VAL A 160 6.30 -25.41 -3.98
N ASP A 161 5.91 -25.63 -5.23
CA ASP A 161 6.43 -24.86 -6.35
C ASP A 161 5.95 -23.41 -6.31
N SER A 162 6.56 -22.57 -7.13
CA SER A 162 6.25 -21.14 -7.15
C SER A 162 4.82 -20.88 -7.63
N PRO A 163 3.96 -20.21 -6.82
CA PRO A 163 2.61 -19.84 -7.23
C PRO A 163 2.58 -18.55 -8.07
N VAL A 164 3.74 -17.96 -8.38
CA VAL A 164 3.84 -16.59 -8.92
C VAL A 164 3.17 -16.44 -10.29
N MET A 165 3.15 -17.50 -11.09
CA MET A 165 2.53 -17.52 -12.42
C MET A 165 1.03 -17.84 -12.39
N GLU A 166 0.54 -18.47 -11.31
CA GLU A 166 -0.81 -19.01 -11.21
C GLU A 166 -1.77 -18.10 -10.42
N ALA A 167 -1.21 -17.13 -9.68
CA ALA A 167 -1.97 -16.28 -8.79
C ALA A 167 -1.61 -14.80 -8.94
N ALA A 168 -2.60 -13.96 -8.65
CA ALA A 168 -2.43 -12.52 -8.67
C ALA A 168 -1.36 -12.06 -7.65
N PRO A 169 -0.67 -10.94 -7.92
CA PRO A 169 0.32 -10.38 -7.02
C PRO A 169 -0.12 -10.25 -5.56
N GLY A 170 0.64 -10.87 -4.65
CA GLY A 170 0.37 -10.80 -3.21
C GLY A 170 -0.77 -11.68 -2.72
N MET A 171 -1.48 -12.36 -3.62
CA MET A 171 -2.60 -13.26 -3.31
C MET A 171 -2.19 -14.73 -3.39
N TYR A 172 -1.05 -15.05 -2.77
CA TYR A 172 -0.53 -16.41 -2.77
C TYR A 172 -1.06 -17.20 -1.57
N LYS A 173 -1.55 -18.41 -1.83
CA LYS A 173 -1.83 -19.38 -0.76
C LYS A 173 -0.55 -19.94 -0.12
N ALA A 174 0.61 -19.60 -0.66
CA ALA A 174 1.92 -19.95 -0.11
C ALA A 174 2.66 -18.71 0.46
N LYS A 175 3.70 -18.94 1.26
CA LYS A 175 4.65 -17.92 1.71
C LYS A 175 6.10 -18.36 1.43
N ILE A 176 6.99 -17.40 1.28
CA ILE A 176 8.44 -17.62 1.14
C ILE A 176 9.03 -17.88 2.53
N ILE A 177 9.85 -18.92 2.68
CA ILE A 177 10.56 -19.24 3.93
C ILE A 177 12.06 -19.46 3.69
N PRO A 178 12.94 -19.03 4.61
CA PRO A 178 14.35 -19.41 4.61
C PRO A 178 14.56 -20.87 5.06
N LEU A 179 15.47 -21.56 4.38
CA LEU A 179 15.97 -22.88 4.72
C LEU A 179 17.49 -22.85 4.83
N GLU A 180 18.01 -23.50 5.86
CA GLU A 180 19.44 -23.77 6.01
C GLU A 180 19.82 -25.00 5.17
N ILE A 181 20.98 -24.94 4.52
CA ILE A 181 21.57 -26.13 3.90
C ILE A 181 22.53 -26.75 4.90
N VAL A 182 22.15 -27.89 5.48
CA VAL A 182 22.95 -28.65 6.44
C VAL A 182 23.23 -30.03 5.86
N ASN A 183 24.51 -30.35 5.64
CA ASN A 183 24.95 -31.61 5.03
C ASN A 183 24.24 -31.93 3.68
N GLY A 184 24.05 -30.90 2.86
CA GLY A 184 23.37 -31.01 1.55
C GLY A 184 21.86 -31.18 1.61
N LYS A 185 21.26 -31.19 2.81
CA LYS A 185 19.80 -31.27 3.00
C LYS A 185 19.23 -29.92 3.40
N TYR A 186 18.03 -29.63 2.91
CA TYR A 186 17.28 -28.46 3.33
C TYR A 186 16.68 -28.68 4.71
N GLN A 187 16.99 -27.79 5.64
CA GLN A 187 16.42 -27.75 6.97
C GLN A 187 15.66 -26.44 7.16
N ARG A 188 14.39 -26.55 7.56
CA ARG A 188 13.58 -25.36 7.83
C ARG A 188 13.92 -24.74 9.18
N LEU A 189 13.82 -23.43 9.26
CA LEU A 189 14.03 -22.69 10.52
C LEU A 189 12.87 -22.89 11.50
N ASP A 190 11.66 -23.15 11.03
CA ASP A 190 10.43 -23.49 11.75
C ASP A 190 10.22 -25.01 11.87
N ALA A 191 11.24 -25.72 12.36
CA ALA A 191 11.15 -27.14 12.66
C ALA A 191 10.00 -27.45 13.62
N LYS A 192 9.45 -28.67 13.53
CA LYS A 192 8.23 -29.08 14.28
C LYS A 192 8.39 -28.88 15.78
N GLU A 193 9.57 -29.19 16.31
CA GLU A 193 9.92 -29.07 17.72
C GLU A 193 9.83 -27.62 18.21
N LYS A 194 10.18 -26.64 17.36
CA LYS A 194 10.06 -25.22 17.71
C LYS A 194 8.61 -24.76 17.71
N ILE A 195 7.81 -25.26 16.79
CA ILE A 195 6.37 -24.97 16.71
C ILE A 195 5.68 -25.54 17.95
N GLU A 196 5.95 -26.80 18.27
CA GLU A 196 5.43 -27.47 19.48
C GLU A 196 5.85 -26.72 20.75
N PHE A 197 7.13 -26.33 20.88
CA PHE A 197 7.61 -25.56 22.02
C PHE A 197 6.92 -24.20 22.16
N ALA A 198 6.72 -23.46 21.06
CA ALA A 198 6.02 -22.17 21.09
C ALA A 198 4.54 -22.32 21.47
N ASN A 199 3.88 -23.37 20.98
CA ASN A 199 2.49 -23.69 21.33
C ASN A 199 2.36 -24.07 22.81
N GLU A 200 3.24 -24.95 23.31
CA GLU A 200 3.26 -25.32 24.73
C GLU A 200 3.50 -24.10 25.61
N TYR A 201 4.44 -23.21 25.23
CA TYR A 201 4.66 -21.96 25.94
C TYR A 201 3.39 -21.11 26.00
N ARG A 202 2.67 -20.94 24.89
CA ARG A 202 1.42 -20.16 24.85
C ARG A 202 0.36 -20.76 25.78
N GLU A 203 0.19 -22.07 25.77
CA GLU A 203 -0.81 -22.76 26.61
C GLU A 203 -0.48 -22.64 28.10
N ARG A 204 0.81 -22.68 28.46
CA ARG A 204 1.26 -22.69 29.85
C ARG A 204 1.66 -21.32 30.38
N GLU A 205 1.68 -20.27 29.56
CA GLU A 205 2.23 -18.95 29.89
C GLU A 205 1.73 -18.42 31.23
N GLN A 206 0.43 -18.56 31.52
CA GLN A 206 -0.19 -18.07 32.75
C GLN A 206 0.26 -18.83 34.01
N THR A 207 0.74 -20.07 33.86
CA THR A 207 1.19 -20.92 34.97
C THR A 207 2.69 -20.76 35.28
N LEU A 208 3.43 -20.10 34.39
CA LEU A 208 4.87 -19.93 34.51
C LEU A 208 5.24 -18.70 35.36
N THR A 209 6.31 -18.81 36.13
CA THR A 209 6.96 -17.67 36.79
C THR A 209 7.61 -16.73 35.76
N GLU A 210 7.85 -15.47 36.13
CA GLU A 210 8.52 -14.50 35.24
C GLU A 210 9.92 -14.96 34.78
N ALA A 211 10.65 -15.64 35.67
CA ALA A 211 11.96 -16.22 35.32
C ALA A 211 11.84 -17.33 34.26
N GLN A 212 10.83 -18.19 34.38
CA GLN A 212 10.55 -19.24 33.37
C GLN A 212 10.07 -18.63 32.05
N LYS A 213 9.19 -17.63 32.09
CA LYS A 213 8.75 -16.88 30.90
C LYS A 213 9.94 -16.26 30.17
N SER A 214 10.81 -15.57 30.90
CA SER A 214 12.01 -14.95 30.32
C SER A 214 12.92 -15.99 29.64
N ARG A 215 13.15 -17.14 30.28
CA ARG A 215 13.95 -18.24 29.69
C ARG A 215 13.28 -18.82 28.44
N ALA A 216 11.98 -19.10 28.48
CA ALA A 216 11.24 -19.63 27.34
C ALA A 216 11.24 -18.64 26.17
N LYS A 217 10.96 -17.35 26.42
CA LYS A 217 11.04 -16.29 25.41
C LYS A 217 12.44 -16.20 24.78
N LYS A 218 13.51 -16.30 25.58
CA LYS A 218 14.89 -16.33 25.05
C LYS A 218 15.14 -17.52 24.11
N LEU A 219 14.55 -18.69 24.39
CA LEU A 219 14.67 -19.86 23.52
C LEU A 219 13.89 -19.68 22.22
N ILE A 220 12.64 -19.21 22.29
CA ILE A 220 11.79 -18.94 21.10
C ILE A 220 12.47 -17.92 20.17
N HIS A 221 13.02 -16.85 20.74
CA HIS A 221 13.63 -15.75 19.98
C HIS A 221 15.13 -15.94 19.74
N LYS A 222 15.72 -17.10 20.05
CA LYS A 222 17.18 -17.31 20.00
C LYS A 222 17.81 -16.96 18.64
N ARG A 223 17.10 -17.19 17.54
CA ARG A 223 17.54 -16.88 16.17
C ARG A 223 16.93 -15.59 15.61
N VAL A 224 16.04 -14.93 16.35
CA VAL A 224 15.40 -13.69 15.93
C VAL A 224 16.36 -12.54 16.18
N SER A 225 16.71 -11.82 15.13
CA SER A 225 17.53 -10.64 15.20
C SER A 225 16.73 -9.45 15.75
N PRO A 226 17.30 -8.65 16.67
CA PRO A 226 16.71 -7.38 17.08
C PRO A 226 16.57 -6.38 15.91
N GLN A 227 17.43 -6.50 14.90
CA GLN A 227 17.43 -5.67 13.70
C GLN A 227 16.98 -6.50 12.49
N PRO A 228 15.71 -6.44 12.08
CA PRO A 228 15.24 -7.18 10.91
C PRO A 228 15.93 -6.71 9.63
N HIS A 229 15.76 -7.48 8.56
CA HIS A 229 16.10 -7.05 7.23
C HIS A 229 15.28 -5.81 6.84
N ILE A 230 15.93 -4.87 6.15
CA ILE A 230 15.31 -3.64 5.66
C ILE A 230 14.93 -3.77 4.19
N CYS A 231 14.18 -2.80 3.67
CA CYS A 231 13.70 -2.84 2.28
C CYS A 231 14.84 -3.06 1.27
N GLU A 232 15.98 -2.39 1.46
CA GLU A 232 17.15 -2.48 0.57
C GLU A 232 17.85 -3.85 0.60
N ASP A 233 17.62 -4.67 1.63
CA ASP A 233 18.20 -6.01 1.66
C ASP A 233 17.58 -6.89 0.57
N CYS A 234 16.30 -6.70 0.25
CA CYS A 234 15.58 -7.46 -0.79
C CYS A 234 15.44 -6.68 -2.11
N HIS A 235 15.20 -5.37 -2.04
CA HIS A 235 14.91 -4.52 -3.19
C HIS A 235 16.19 -3.89 -3.76
N GLN A 236 17.15 -4.74 -4.16
CA GLN A 236 18.40 -4.32 -4.79
C GLN A 236 18.85 -5.30 -5.88
N ARG A 237 19.78 -4.88 -6.74
CA ARG A 237 20.31 -5.71 -7.85
C ARG A 237 21.60 -6.45 -7.52
N GLU A 238 22.48 -5.87 -6.72
CA GLU A 238 23.85 -6.36 -6.56
C GLU A 238 23.92 -7.65 -5.74
N ASN A 239 23.28 -7.65 -4.57
CA ASN A 239 23.25 -8.83 -3.70
C ASN A 239 21.91 -8.93 -2.95
N PRO A 240 20.79 -9.18 -3.66
CA PRO A 240 19.49 -9.28 -3.02
C PRO A 240 19.41 -10.50 -2.10
N LEU A 241 18.83 -10.30 -0.92
CA LEU A 241 18.52 -11.36 0.04
C LEU A 241 17.64 -12.45 -0.60
N LEU A 242 16.62 -12.05 -1.36
CA LEU A 242 15.69 -12.97 -2.01
C LEU A 242 16.11 -13.25 -3.46
N PRO A 243 16.34 -14.51 -3.84
CA PRO A 243 16.63 -14.88 -5.22
C PRO A 243 15.32 -14.92 -6.04
N LEU A 244 14.79 -13.76 -6.40
CA LEU A 244 13.46 -13.60 -7.01
C LEU A 244 13.26 -14.48 -8.27
N ARG A 245 14.28 -14.58 -9.13
CA ARG A 245 14.22 -15.44 -10.32
C ARG A 245 14.04 -16.91 -9.95
N THR A 246 14.80 -17.41 -8.98
CA THR A 246 14.69 -18.78 -8.45
C THR A 246 13.36 -19.02 -7.74
N LEU A 247 12.77 -17.97 -7.17
CA LEU A 247 11.44 -17.99 -6.58
C LEU A 247 10.31 -17.93 -7.62
N GLY A 248 10.62 -17.94 -8.93
CA GLY A 248 9.67 -18.02 -10.04
C GLY A 248 9.11 -16.68 -10.50
N TYR A 249 9.70 -15.55 -10.10
CA TYR A 249 9.28 -14.24 -10.60
C TYR A 249 9.80 -14.02 -12.03
N PRO A 250 8.93 -13.57 -12.98
CA PRO A 250 9.38 -13.22 -14.32
C PRO A 250 10.18 -11.91 -14.30
N GLU A 251 11.09 -11.73 -15.26
CA GLU A 251 12.03 -10.59 -15.29
C GLU A 251 11.35 -9.23 -15.21
N GLN A 252 10.29 -9.02 -15.99
CA GLN A 252 9.52 -7.77 -15.95
C GLN A 252 9.02 -7.45 -14.54
N ARG A 253 8.67 -8.47 -13.76
CA ARG A 253 8.18 -8.31 -12.40
C ARG A 253 9.31 -8.10 -11.40
N ILE A 254 10.46 -8.74 -11.63
CA ILE A 254 11.68 -8.46 -10.87
C ILE A 254 12.07 -7.00 -11.06
N ASP A 255 12.06 -6.48 -12.28
CA ASP A 255 12.38 -5.08 -12.55
C ASP A 255 11.45 -4.14 -11.77
N ILE A 256 10.14 -4.38 -11.77
CA ILE A 256 9.16 -3.59 -10.99
C ILE A 256 9.46 -3.67 -9.49
N ILE A 257 9.73 -4.87 -8.95
CA ILE A 257 10.06 -5.06 -7.53
C ILE A 257 11.33 -4.29 -7.17
N LEU A 258 12.33 -4.28 -8.03
CA LEU A 258 13.60 -3.60 -7.78
C LEU A 258 13.55 -2.09 -8.04
N SER A 259 12.61 -1.61 -8.85
CA SER A 259 12.48 -0.21 -9.24
C SER A 259 11.46 0.58 -8.41
N THR A 260 10.90 0.02 -7.33
CA THR A 260 9.79 0.67 -6.61
C THR A 260 10.19 2.02 -6.03
N GLU A 261 9.41 3.05 -6.33
CA GLU A 261 9.56 4.41 -5.82
C GLU A 261 9.40 4.46 -4.30
N VAL A 262 8.69 3.49 -3.72
CA VAL A 262 8.48 3.36 -2.27
C VAL A 262 9.81 3.22 -1.52
N VAL A 263 10.76 2.42 -2.04
CA VAL A 263 12.08 2.27 -1.41
C VAL A 263 12.86 3.58 -1.49
N GLY A 264 12.82 4.24 -2.66
CA GLY A 264 13.43 5.55 -2.84
C GLY A 264 12.81 6.63 -1.94
N MET A 265 11.50 6.58 -1.75
CA MET A 265 10.75 7.51 -0.90
C MET A 265 11.11 7.30 0.57
N ILE A 266 11.11 6.06 1.07
CA ILE A 266 11.51 5.74 2.46
C ILE A 266 12.96 6.16 2.73
N LYS A 267 13.85 5.96 1.75
CA LYS A 267 15.26 6.37 1.87
C LYS A 267 15.45 7.88 1.92
N LYS A 268 14.70 8.61 1.10
CA LYS A 268 14.88 10.06 0.90
C LYS A 268 14.03 10.92 1.84
N TYR A 269 12.88 10.42 2.27
CA TYR A 269 11.93 11.14 3.10
C TYR A 269 11.78 10.39 4.43
N THR A 270 12.66 10.72 5.38
CA THR A 270 12.53 10.29 6.78
C THR A 270 11.30 10.90 7.47
N GLU A 271 10.78 12.01 6.93
CA GLU A 271 9.53 12.65 7.34
C GLU A 271 8.61 12.81 6.13
N PHE A 272 7.48 12.11 6.15
CA PHE A 272 6.42 12.29 5.17
C PHE A 272 5.43 13.35 5.68
N TYR A 273 5.55 14.57 5.15
CA TYR A 273 4.61 15.64 5.46
C TYR A 273 3.32 15.46 4.67
N MET A 274 2.29 14.86 5.28
CA MET A 274 0.95 14.92 4.70
C MET A 274 0.48 16.37 4.67
N PRO A 275 -0.06 16.88 3.54
CA PRO A 275 -0.73 18.17 3.53
C PRO A 275 -1.81 18.24 4.62
N ARG A 276 -1.90 19.35 5.34
CA ARG A 276 -2.90 19.55 6.43
C ARG A 276 -4.33 19.23 5.98
N MET A 277 -4.65 19.46 4.71
CA MET A 277 -5.97 19.17 4.11
C MET A 277 -6.34 17.67 4.08
N LEU A 278 -5.36 16.76 4.15
CA LEU A 278 -5.57 15.30 4.10
C LEU A 278 -5.50 14.63 5.48
N HIS A 279 -5.27 15.41 6.54
CA HIS A 279 -5.36 14.89 7.90
C HIS A 279 -6.83 14.61 8.23
N PRO A 280 -7.20 13.36 8.58
CA PRO A 280 -8.52 13.08 9.11
C PRO A 280 -8.73 13.98 10.33
N GLY A 281 -9.82 14.74 10.35
CA GLY A 281 -10.06 15.77 11.36
C GLY A 281 -9.88 15.24 12.78
N GLU A 282 -8.72 15.48 13.37
CA GLU A 282 -8.48 15.26 14.79
C GLU A 282 -9.37 16.27 15.51
N ARG A 283 -10.49 15.78 16.06
CA ARG A 283 -11.24 16.54 17.05
C ARG A 283 -10.29 16.74 18.23
N THR A 284 -9.72 17.92 18.34
CA THR A 284 -9.03 18.40 19.53
C THR A 284 -10.01 18.24 20.69
N LYS A 285 -9.72 17.31 21.59
CA LYS A 285 -10.40 17.24 22.88
C LYS A 285 -10.07 18.54 23.61
N LYS A 286 -11.06 19.40 23.78
CA LYS A 286 -11.05 20.45 24.79
C LYS A 286 -11.18 19.81 26.18
#